data_AF-A0A6I5EB87-F1
#
_entry.id   AF-A0A6I5EB87-F1
#
_cell.length_a   1.000
_cell.length_b   1.000
_cell.length_c   1.000
_cell.angle_alpha   90.00
_cell.angle_beta   90.00
_cell.angle_gamma   90.00
#
_symmetry.space_group_name_H-M   'P 1'
#
loop_
_entity.id
_entity.type
_entity.pdbx_description
1 polymer ?
#
loop_
_entity_poly.entity_id
_entity_poly.type
_entity_poly.pdbx_seq_one_letter_code
_entity_poly.pdbx_strand_id
1 'polypeptide(L)'
;MALPLLAALLTGCGIRATQVPTDFGPAPSRVPCALSAPDLSTQGSPGIPVQVFLLCASQLVTVDRSVRIPDGTAEAGRRVLVAQGLLDELARTPSSAEKQAGYTSDVNGGIKVSGPRAKDPGNTFRLSTSPRRLTSYALAQLVCTFANSEATAADDGAVILGGPDTGSPRRYECTTEVRSRPGTQEPPSTEVKTG
;
A
#
# COMPACT_ATOMS: atom_id res chain seq x y z
N MET A 1 -20.84 -57.99 69.59
CA MET A 1 -20.31 -56.81 68.87
C MET A 1 -19.21 -57.25 67.92
N ALA A 2 -19.07 -56.52 66.80
CA ALA A 2 -18.08 -56.63 65.71
C ALA A 2 -18.36 -57.63 64.56
N LEU A 3 -19.14 -57.15 63.57
CA LEU A 3 -18.93 -57.38 62.13
C LEU A 3 -17.87 -56.37 61.64
N PRO A 4 -17.02 -56.68 60.63
CA PRO A 4 -17.50 -56.62 59.24
C PRO A 4 -16.84 -57.60 58.23
N LEU A 5 -17.68 -58.06 57.30
CA LEU A 5 -17.35 -58.46 55.94
C LEU A 5 -17.96 -57.39 55.03
N LEU A 6 -17.20 -56.81 54.10
CA LEU A 6 -17.69 -56.44 52.76
C LEU A 6 -16.52 -56.06 51.84
N ALA A 7 -16.25 -56.92 50.86
CA ALA A 7 -15.38 -56.65 49.71
C ALA A 7 -16.26 -56.16 48.55
N ALA A 8 -15.97 -54.98 48.01
CA ALA A 8 -16.57 -54.48 46.77
C ALA A 8 -15.47 -54.30 45.72
N LEU A 9 -15.44 -55.21 44.73
CA LEU A 9 -14.55 -55.16 43.57
C LEU A 9 -15.24 -54.32 42.47
N LEU A 10 -14.77 -53.09 42.27
CA LEU A 10 -15.17 -52.25 41.15
C LEU A 10 -14.26 -52.54 39.94
N THR A 11 -14.76 -53.31 38.97
CA THR A 11 -14.11 -53.48 37.66
C THR A 11 -14.46 -52.31 36.74
N GLY A 12 -13.60 -51.29 36.70
CA GLY A 12 -13.69 -50.20 35.71
C GLY A 12 -12.99 -50.59 34.41
N CYS A 13 -13.72 -50.64 33.29
CA CYS A 13 -13.14 -50.73 31.94
C CYS A 13 -12.41 -49.41 31.63
N GLY A 14 -11.08 -49.43 31.69
CA GLY A 14 -10.24 -48.26 31.44
C GLY A 14 -10.27 -47.84 29.97
N ILE A 15 -10.92 -46.71 29.67
CA ILE A 15 -10.71 -45.99 28.41
C ILE A 15 -9.30 -45.37 28.48
N ARG A 16 -8.33 -45.95 27.75
CA ARG A 16 -7.05 -45.29 27.52
C ARG A 16 -7.28 -44.10 26.61
N ALA A 17 -7.11 -42.89 27.13
CA ALA A 17 -6.99 -41.71 26.29
C ALA A 17 -5.76 -41.90 25.39
N THR A 18 -5.98 -42.14 24.10
CA THR A 18 -4.93 -42.02 23.10
C THR A 18 -4.63 -40.54 22.94
N GLN A 19 -3.63 -40.07 23.68
CA GLN A 19 -3.08 -38.73 23.49
C GLN A 19 -2.36 -38.71 22.14
N VAL A 20 -3.00 -38.11 21.14
CA VAL A 20 -2.34 -37.79 19.88
C VAL A 20 -1.43 -36.59 20.15
N PRO A 21 -0.11 -36.67 19.88
CA PRO A 21 0.78 -35.51 19.94
C PRO A 21 0.29 -34.51 18.90
N THR A 22 -0.44 -33.49 19.35
CA THR A 22 -0.91 -32.43 18.48
C THR A 22 0.15 -31.36 18.42
N ASP A 23 1.26 -31.71 17.75
CA ASP A 23 2.25 -30.76 17.25
C ASP A 23 1.68 -30.11 15.98
N PHE A 24 0.55 -29.42 16.14
CA PHE A 24 0.15 -28.41 15.16
C PHE A 24 1.00 -27.21 15.52
N GLY A 25 2.16 -27.08 14.86
CA GLY A 25 2.94 -25.85 14.87
C GLY A 25 2.03 -24.62 14.73
N PRO A 26 2.47 -23.44 15.21
CA PRO A 26 1.61 -22.30 15.50
C PRO A 26 0.53 -22.11 14.43
N ALA A 27 -0.74 -22.09 14.86
CA ALA A 27 -1.88 -21.92 13.97
C ALA A 27 -1.58 -20.74 13.02
N PRO A 28 -1.73 -20.90 11.69
CA PRO A 28 -1.40 -19.84 10.76
C PRO A 28 -2.27 -18.64 11.09
N SER A 29 -1.64 -17.62 11.69
CA SER A 29 -2.24 -16.31 11.85
C SER A 29 -2.52 -15.80 10.44
N ARG A 30 -3.80 -15.78 10.05
CA ARG A 30 -4.25 -15.18 8.78
C ARG A 30 -4.21 -13.67 8.93
N VAL A 31 -3.01 -13.13 9.13
CA VAL A 31 -2.80 -11.69 9.07
C VAL A 31 -3.19 -11.29 7.65
N PRO A 32 -4.22 -10.44 7.48
CA PRO A 32 -4.61 -10.00 6.16
C PRO A 32 -3.40 -9.38 5.46
N CYS A 33 -3.30 -9.58 4.15
CA CYS A 33 -2.30 -8.94 3.29
C CYS A 33 -0.85 -9.36 3.53
N ALA A 34 -0.62 -10.48 4.21
CA ALA A 34 0.64 -11.20 4.10
C ALA A 34 0.71 -11.87 2.72
N LEU A 35 1.51 -11.32 1.82
CA LEU A 35 1.96 -12.07 0.63
C LEU A 35 3.09 -12.99 1.09
N SER A 36 2.98 -14.28 0.80
CA SER A 36 4.04 -15.24 1.08
C SER A 36 5.25 -14.92 0.20
N ALA A 37 6.27 -14.29 0.79
CA ALA A 37 7.53 -13.86 0.17
C ALA A 37 7.36 -12.74 -0.91
N PRO A 38 8.42 -11.97 -1.25
CA PRO A 38 8.32 -10.95 -2.27
C PRO A 38 7.82 -11.60 -3.55
N ASP A 39 6.77 -11.03 -4.13
CA ASP A 39 6.09 -11.59 -5.30
C ASP A 39 7.16 -11.85 -6.38
N LEU A 40 7.55 -13.11 -6.57
CA LEU A 40 8.68 -13.51 -7.43
C LEU A 40 8.49 -13.04 -8.88
N SER A 41 7.27 -12.62 -9.23
CA SER A 41 6.94 -11.96 -10.49
C SER A 41 7.64 -10.59 -10.68
N THR A 42 7.94 -9.87 -9.59
CA THR A 42 8.69 -8.60 -9.65
C THR A 42 10.19 -8.80 -9.80
N GLN A 43 10.75 -9.89 -9.26
CA GLN A 43 12.18 -10.21 -9.37
C GLN A 43 12.63 -10.53 -10.81
N GLY A 44 11.69 -10.88 -11.69
CA GLY A 44 11.96 -11.16 -13.11
C GLY A 44 11.59 -10.03 -14.08
N SER A 45 10.98 -8.93 -13.60
CA SER A 45 10.57 -7.83 -14.49
C SER A 45 11.70 -6.80 -14.65
N PRO A 46 12.13 -6.52 -15.90
CA PRO A 46 13.09 -5.43 -16.13
C PRO A 46 12.45 -4.09 -15.76
N GLY A 47 13.15 -3.30 -14.93
CA GLY A 47 12.72 -1.99 -14.48
C GLY A 47 13.40 -1.54 -13.18
N ILE A 48 13.14 -0.30 -12.78
CA ILE A 48 13.54 0.26 -11.49
C ILE A 48 12.56 -0.26 -10.43
N PRO A 49 13.01 -0.89 -9.34
CA PRO A 49 12.14 -1.31 -8.26
C PRO A 49 11.53 -0.09 -7.58
N VAL A 50 10.22 -0.13 -7.35
CA VAL A 50 9.47 0.93 -6.66
C VAL A 50 8.44 0.31 -5.73
N GLN A 51 7.89 1.11 -4.83
CA GLN A 51 6.80 0.69 -3.95
C GLN A 51 5.57 1.55 -4.21
N VAL A 52 4.41 0.90 -4.23
CA VAL A 52 3.09 1.56 -4.28
C VAL A 52 2.29 1.21 -3.04
N PHE A 53 1.42 2.12 -2.60
CA PHE A 53 0.54 1.86 -1.46
C PHE A 53 -0.82 1.36 -1.92
N LEU A 54 -1.09 0.08 -1.67
CA LEU A 54 -2.41 -0.54 -1.88
C LEU A 54 -3.23 -0.52 -0.58
N LEU A 55 -4.54 -0.68 -0.73
CA LEU A 55 -5.45 -0.83 0.41
C LEU A 55 -5.47 -2.26 0.89
N CYS A 56 -5.43 -2.42 2.20
CA CYS A 56 -5.58 -3.67 2.91
C CYS A 56 -6.25 -3.40 4.25
N ALA A 57 -7.36 -4.08 4.57
CA ALA A 57 -8.04 -3.93 5.85
C ALA A 57 -8.27 -2.45 6.24
N SER A 58 -8.62 -1.62 5.25
CA SER A 58 -8.82 -0.16 5.37
C SER A 58 -7.57 0.66 5.75
N GLN A 59 -6.36 0.10 5.56
CA GLN A 59 -5.07 0.76 5.75
C GLN A 59 -4.25 0.73 4.46
N LEU A 60 -3.22 1.57 4.37
CA LEU A 60 -2.26 1.59 3.28
C LEU A 60 -1.08 0.67 3.58
N VAL A 61 -0.77 -0.23 2.66
CA VAL A 61 0.34 -1.19 2.76
C VAL A 61 1.16 -1.16 1.48
N THR A 62 2.49 -1.19 1.61
CA THR A 62 3.42 -1.16 0.48
C THR A 62 3.42 -2.48 -0.28
N VAL A 63 3.42 -2.39 -1.60
CA VAL A 63 3.62 -3.51 -2.52
C VAL A 63 4.72 -3.15 -3.50
N ASP A 64 5.66 -4.07 -3.70
CA ASP A 64 6.76 -3.89 -4.64
C ASP A 64 6.25 -3.97 -6.09
N ARG A 65 6.78 -3.09 -6.93
CA ARG A 65 6.49 -2.95 -8.35
C ARG A 65 7.78 -2.62 -9.11
N SER A 66 7.70 -2.57 -10.43
CA SER A 66 8.82 -2.19 -11.29
C SER A 66 8.38 -1.16 -12.33
N VAL A 67 9.09 -0.04 -12.43
CA VAL A 67 8.82 1.00 -13.44
C VAL A 67 9.93 1.02 -14.48
N ARG A 68 9.56 1.06 -15.76
CA ARG A 68 10.53 1.17 -16.86
C ARG A 68 10.70 2.63 -17.26
N ILE A 69 11.94 3.07 -17.32
CA ILE A 69 12.30 4.43 -17.74
C ILE A 69 13.25 4.31 -18.94
N PRO A 70 12.97 4.97 -20.08
CA PRO A 70 13.92 5.04 -21.18
C PRO A 70 15.24 5.68 -20.78
N ASP A 71 16.35 5.08 -21.23
CA ASP A 71 17.69 5.64 -21.05
C ASP A 71 17.85 6.98 -21.78
N GLY A 72 18.78 7.82 -21.30
CA GLY A 72 19.09 9.11 -21.92
C GLY A 72 18.05 10.22 -21.70
N THR A 73 17.01 9.97 -20.90
CA THR A 73 16.03 11.01 -20.54
C THR A 73 16.67 12.03 -19.58
N ALA A 74 16.55 13.33 -19.88
CA ALA A 74 16.98 14.39 -18.98
C ALA A 74 16.29 14.28 -17.61
N GLU A 75 17.00 14.62 -16.53
CA GLU A 75 16.54 14.39 -15.14
C GLU A 75 15.14 14.93 -14.83
N ALA A 76 14.80 16.14 -15.30
CA ALA A 76 13.47 16.71 -15.12
C ALA A 76 12.37 15.88 -15.81
N GLY A 77 12.65 15.38 -17.02
CA GLY A 77 11.74 14.48 -17.73
C GLY A 77 11.66 13.10 -17.08
N ARG A 78 12.78 12.58 -16.58
CA ARG A 78 12.87 11.30 -15.89
C ARG A 78 11.98 11.27 -14.64
N ARG A 79 11.96 12.34 -13.83
CA ARG A 79 11.07 12.42 -12.66
C ARG A 79 9.58 12.33 -13.03
N VAL A 80 9.16 13.01 -14.09
CA VAL A 80 7.78 12.94 -14.58
C VAL A 80 7.44 11.54 -15.07
N LEU A 81 8.37 10.86 -15.76
CA LEU A 81 8.18 9.47 -16.19
C LEU A 81 8.08 8.51 -15.00
N VAL A 82 8.88 8.68 -13.95
CA VAL A 82 8.77 7.88 -12.72
C VAL A 82 7.43 8.14 -12.04
N ALA A 83 6.99 9.40 -11.93
CA ALA A 83 5.68 9.74 -11.37
C ALA A 83 4.53 9.12 -12.15
N GLN A 84 4.58 9.16 -13.49
CA GLN A 84 3.60 8.48 -14.34
C GLN A 84 3.64 6.96 -14.12
N GLY A 85 4.82 6.36 -14.07
CA GLY A 85 4.99 4.93 -13.84
C GLY A 85 4.43 4.48 -12.49
N LEU A 86 4.72 5.22 -11.41
CA LEU A 86 4.15 4.97 -10.08
C LEU A 86 2.62 5.02 -10.10
N LEU A 87 2.04 6.03 -10.76
CA LEU A 87 0.60 6.16 -10.91
C LEU A 87 -0.01 5.02 -11.72
N ASP A 88 0.66 4.61 -12.80
CA ASP A 88 0.23 3.49 -13.63
C ASP A 88 0.28 2.16 -12.86
N GLU A 89 1.36 1.89 -12.12
CA GLU A 89 1.48 0.71 -11.24
C GLU A 89 0.47 0.71 -10.10
N LEU A 90 0.17 1.88 -9.54
CA LEU A 90 -0.85 2.05 -8.49
C LEU A 90 -2.27 1.82 -9.02
N ALA A 91 -2.53 2.25 -10.26
CA ALA A 91 -3.83 2.09 -10.92
C ALA A 91 -4.02 0.72 -11.59
N ARG A 92 -2.98 -0.13 -11.62
CA ARG A 92 -3.12 -1.49 -12.11
C ARG A 92 -4.05 -2.28 -11.21
N THR A 93 -4.92 -3.05 -11.85
CA THR A 93 -5.73 -4.05 -11.19
C THR A 93 -4.82 -4.99 -10.38
N PRO A 94 -5.05 -5.16 -9.06
CA PRO A 94 -4.23 -6.05 -8.25
C PRO A 94 -4.18 -7.47 -8.84
N SER A 95 -3.04 -8.13 -8.68
CA SER A 95 -2.79 -9.50 -9.14
C SER A 95 -3.77 -10.49 -8.50
N SER A 96 -3.88 -11.70 -9.04
CA SER A 96 -4.73 -12.74 -8.44
C SER A 96 -4.30 -13.07 -7.00
N ALA A 97 -3.00 -13.09 -6.73
CA ALA A 97 -2.46 -13.34 -5.38
C ALA A 97 -2.76 -12.17 -4.43
N GLU A 98 -2.57 -10.93 -4.90
CA GLU A 98 -2.91 -9.71 -4.15
C GLU A 98 -4.39 -9.67 -3.78
N LYS A 99 -5.28 -9.97 -4.74
CA LYS A 99 -6.73 -10.03 -4.49
C LYS A 99 -7.09 -11.11 -3.47
N GLN A 100 -6.49 -12.29 -3.56
CA GLN A 100 -6.70 -13.37 -2.58
C GLN A 100 -6.23 -12.97 -1.18
N ALA A 101 -5.17 -12.16 -1.09
CA ALA A 101 -4.67 -11.61 0.16
C ALA A 101 -5.48 -10.40 0.68
N GLY A 102 -6.43 -9.87 -0.11
CA GLY A 102 -7.33 -8.78 0.27
C GLY A 102 -6.90 -7.38 -0.17
N TYR A 103 -5.93 -7.27 -1.08
CA TYR A 103 -5.48 -5.98 -1.60
C TYR A 103 -6.45 -5.39 -2.62
N THR A 104 -6.67 -4.08 -2.54
CA THR A 104 -7.41 -3.29 -3.53
C THR A 104 -6.69 -1.99 -3.87
N SER A 105 -7.10 -1.35 -4.98
CA SER A 105 -6.71 0.01 -5.32
C SER A 105 -7.96 0.81 -5.66
N ASP A 106 -8.07 2.02 -5.13
CA ASP A 106 -9.14 2.96 -5.43
C ASP A 106 -8.73 3.95 -6.53
N VAL A 107 -7.48 3.88 -7.00
CA VAL A 107 -6.97 4.74 -8.07
C VAL A 107 -7.34 4.16 -9.43
N ASN A 108 -8.16 4.89 -10.19
CA ASN A 108 -8.51 4.53 -11.55
C ASN A 108 -7.37 4.82 -12.53
N GLY A 109 -7.22 3.95 -13.53
CA GLY A 109 -6.31 4.17 -14.66
C GLY A 109 -6.71 5.39 -15.51
N GLY A 110 -5.75 5.88 -16.30
CA GLY A 110 -5.98 6.96 -17.27
C GLY A 110 -5.67 8.37 -16.77
N ILE A 111 -5.36 8.55 -15.48
CA ILE A 111 -4.80 9.80 -14.97
C ILE A 111 -3.38 9.97 -15.53
N LYS A 112 -3.07 11.16 -16.05
CA LYS A 112 -1.76 11.50 -16.60
C LYS A 112 -1.03 12.48 -15.70
N VAL A 113 0.29 12.33 -15.65
CA VAL A 113 1.20 13.21 -14.92
C VAL A 113 1.99 14.04 -15.92
N SER A 114 2.08 15.32 -15.65
CA SER A 114 2.90 16.29 -16.37
C SER A 114 3.78 17.05 -15.39
N GLY A 115 4.82 17.69 -15.92
CA GLY A 115 5.71 18.53 -15.13
C GLY A 115 5.09 19.86 -14.70
N PRO A 116 5.88 20.70 -14.02
CA PRO A 116 5.44 22.03 -13.58
C PRO A 116 5.11 22.94 -14.77
N ARG A 117 4.18 23.87 -14.56
CA ARG A 117 3.99 25.05 -15.43
C ARG A 117 5.01 26.13 -15.07
N ALA A 118 5.08 27.16 -15.91
CA ALA A 118 6.04 28.26 -15.78
C ALA A 118 6.07 28.93 -14.38
N LYS A 119 4.93 28.98 -13.67
CA LYS A 119 4.82 29.60 -12.34
C LYS A 119 4.83 28.60 -11.19
N ASP A 120 4.86 27.31 -11.49
CA ASP A 120 4.87 26.27 -10.47
C ASP A 120 6.29 26.08 -9.91
N PRO A 121 6.41 25.64 -8.65
CA PRO A 121 7.65 25.07 -8.15
C PRO A 121 8.16 23.95 -9.07
N GLY A 122 9.48 23.88 -9.29
CA GLY A 122 10.09 22.95 -10.26
C GLY A 122 9.90 21.46 -9.98
N ASN A 123 9.48 21.09 -8.76
CA ASN A 123 9.14 19.73 -8.33
C ASN A 123 7.63 19.46 -8.30
N THR A 124 6.82 20.30 -8.97
CA THR A 124 5.36 20.09 -9.07
C THR A 124 5.04 19.01 -10.10
N PHE A 125 4.14 18.10 -9.73
CA PHE A 125 3.52 17.16 -10.65
C PHE A 125 2.06 17.57 -10.89
N ARG A 126 1.70 17.81 -12.16
CA ARG A 126 0.32 18.14 -12.53
C ARG A 126 -0.41 16.92 -13.05
N LEU A 127 -1.52 16.61 -12.39
CA LEU A 127 -2.41 15.53 -12.76
C LEU A 127 -3.43 16.02 -13.81
N SER A 128 -3.82 15.14 -14.73
CA SER A 128 -4.90 15.41 -15.69
C SER A 128 -6.29 15.53 -15.04
N THR A 129 -6.41 15.17 -13.76
CA THR A 129 -7.57 15.43 -12.92
C THR A 129 -7.16 16.25 -11.70
N SER A 130 -8.07 17.06 -11.16
CA SER A 130 -7.77 17.80 -9.92
C SER A 130 -7.59 16.80 -8.77
N PRO A 131 -6.50 16.88 -7.97
CA PRO A 131 -6.29 16.02 -6.82
C PRO A 131 -7.49 16.02 -5.85
N ARG A 132 -8.17 17.17 -5.71
CA ARG A 132 -9.36 17.34 -4.85
C ARG A 132 -10.61 16.62 -5.34
N ARG A 133 -10.63 16.11 -6.58
CA ARG A 133 -11.74 15.32 -7.12
C ARG A 133 -11.53 13.82 -6.95
N LEU A 134 -10.35 13.41 -6.51
CA LEU A 134 -10.11 12.02 -6.12
C LEU A 134 -10.87 11.73 -4.82
N THR A 135 -11.26 10.47 -4.62
CA THR A 135 -11.77 10.01 -3.33
C THR A 135 -10.68 10.15 -2.27
N SER A 136 -11.05 10.16 -0.98
CA SER A 136 -10.08 10.18 0.13
C SER A 136 -9.07 9.03 0.01
N TYR A 137 -9.55 7.83 -0.32
CA TYR A 137 -8.70 6.66 -0.52
C TYR A 137 -7.73 6.82 -1.69
N ALA A 138 -8.21 7.21 -2.88
CA ALA A 138 -7.37 7.38 -4.06
C ALA A 138 -6.33 8.49 -3.87
N LEU A 139 -6.71 9.61 -3.22
CA LEU A 139 -5.79 10.69 -2.91
C LEU A 139 -4.70 10.24 -1.92
N ALA A 140 -5.09 9.51 -0.86
CA ALA A 140 -4.14 8.99 0.12
C ALA A 140 -3.15 7.98 -0.50
N GLN A 141 -3.65 7.04 -1.31
CA GLN A 141 -2.81 6.08 -2.03
C GLN A 141 -1.80 6.78 -2.95
N LEU A 142 -2.24 7.78 -3.72
CA LEU A 142 -1.39 8.54 -4.64
C LEU A 142 -0.33 9.34 -3.88
N VAL A 143 -0.73 10.13 -2.88
CA VAL A 143 0.19 10.96 -2.09
C VAL A 143 1.23 10.09 -1.38
N CYS A 144 0.82 9.00 -0.73
CA CYS A 144 1.76 8.11 -0.04
C CYS A 144 2.69 7.37 -0.98
N THR A 145 2.22 6.98 -2.17
CA THR A 145 3.07 6.37 -3.20
C THR A 145 4.13 7.34 -3.69
N PHE A 146 3.77 8.59 -3.97
CA PHE A 146 4.73 9.59 -4.45
C PHE A 146 5.69 10.02 -3.31
N ALA A 147 5.18 10.20 -2.09
CA ALA A 147 5.99 10.58 -0.93
C ALA A 147 7.06 9.53 -0.57
N ASN A 148 6.85 8.27 -0.93
CA ASN A 148 7.78 7.17 -0.64
C ASN A 148 8.82 6.93 -1.77
N SER A 149 8.78 7.73 -2.83
CA SER A 149 9.75 7.64 -3.94
C SER A 149 10.67 8.85 -3.96
N GLU A 150 11.97 8.62 -3.92
CA GLU A 150 12.99 9.68 -4.00
C GLU A 150 12.88 10.53 -5.27
N ALA A 151 12.32 9.98 -6.36
CA ALA A 151 12.17 10.68 -7.63
C ALA A 151 11.03 11.72 -7.62
N THR A 152 10.08 11.60 -6.68
CA THR A 152 8.86 12.43 -6.65
C THR A 152 8.61 13.13 -5.33
N ALA A 153 9.19 12.65 -4.23
CA ALA A 153 9.20 13.36 -2.96
C ALA A 153 10.09 14.60 -3.01
N ALA A 154 9.68 15.66 -2.30
CA ALA A 154 10.56 16.73 -1.88
C ALA A 154 11.48 16.25 -0.75
N ASP A 155 12.50 17.04 -0.41
CA ASP A 155 13.52 16.69 0.60
C ASP A 155 12.94 16.36 1.99
N ASP A 156 11.74 16.87 2.29
CA ASP A 156 11.00 16.66 3.54
C ASP A 156 9.91 15.59 3.43
N GLY A 157 9.90 14.80 2.35
CA GLY A 157 8.99 13.67 2.14
C GLY A 157 7.58 14.06 1.66
N ALA A 158 7.31 15.32 1.36
CA ALA A 158 6.03 15.75 0.81
C ALA A 158 6.01 15.76 -0.72
N VAL A 159 4.81 15.92 -1.29
CA VAL A 159 4.62 15.94 -2.74
C VAL A 159 3.81 17.17 -3.13
N ILE A 160 4.25 17.87 -4.17
CA ILE A 160 3.53 19.03 -4.69
C ILE A 160 2.69 18.60 -5.90
N LEU A 161 1.37 18.62 -5.74
CA LEU A 161 0.42 18.20 -6.77
C LEU A 161 -0.46 19.37 -7.23
N GLY A 162 -0.60 19.49 -8.55
CA GLY A 162 -1.52 20.42 -9.19
C GLY A 162 -2.57 19.70 -10.03
N GLY A 163 -3.72 20.35 -10.26
CA GLY A 163 -4.72 19.89 -11.21
C GLY A 163 -4.47 20.39 -12.65
N PRO A 164 -5.39 20.09 -13.57
CA PRO A 164 -5.35 20.58 -14.94
C PRO A 164 -5.78 22.05 -15.06
N ASP A 165 -6.48 22.59 -14.07
CA ASP A 165 -6.83 24.01 -13.99
C ASP A 165 -5.63 24.90 -13.65
N THR A 166 -5.80 26.22 -13.74
CA THR A 166 -4.78 27.21 -13.40
C THR A 166 -4.63 27.47 -11.90
N GLY A 167 -5.28 26.67 -11.04
CA GLY A 167 -5.16 26.78 -9.60
C GLY A 167 -3.73 26.54 -9.11
N SER A 168 -3.42 27.15 -7.97
CA SER A 168 -2.17 26.96 -7.26
C SER A 168 -1.99 25.48 -6.88
N PRO A 169 -0.81 24.89 -7.12
CA PRO A 169 -0.54 23.54 -6.67
C PRO A 169 -0.52 23.50 -5.14
N ARG A 170 -0.73 22.29 -4.60
CA ARG A 170 -0.76 22.06 -3.16
C ARG A 170 0.30 21.05 -2.78
N ARG A 171 0.92 21.30 -1.64
CA ARG A 171 1.86 20.41 -0.99
C ARG A 171 1.06 19.46 -0.11
N TYR A 172 1.26 18.16 -0.26
CA TYR A 172 0.58 17.09 0.47
C TYR A 172 1.58 16.25 1.24
N GLU A 173 1.20 15.78 2.42
CA GLU A 173 2.05 14.93 3.27
C GLU A 173 1.41 13.56 3.49
N CYS A 174 2.23 12.51 3.46
CA CYS A 174 1.79 11.17 3.83
C CYS A 174 2.13 10.89 5.30
N THR A 175 1.22 11.23 6.21
CA THR A 175 1.42 10.95 7.63
C THR A 175 1.10 9.49 7.98
N THR A 176 1.48 9.06 9.19
CA THR A 176 1.12 7.73 9.69
C THR A 176 -0.40 7.57 9.86
N GLU A 177 -1.12 8.65 10.20
CA GLU A 177 -2.57 8.66 10.33
C GLU A 177 -3.25 8.49 8.96
N VAL A 178 -2.74 9.15 7.92
CA VAL A 178 -3.19 8.97 6.53
C VAL A 178 -3.01 7.52 6.10
N ARG A 179 -1.85 6.91 6.40
CA ARG A 179 -1.60 5.49 6.10
C ARG A 179 -2.51 4.55 6.89
N SER A 180 -2.82 4.89 8.13
CA SER A 180 -3.62 4.04 9.01
C SER A 180 -5.13 4.14 8.78
N ARG A 181 -5.62 5.28 8.25
CA ARG A 181 -7.05 5.58 8.07
C ARG A 181 -7.37 6.39 6.80
N PRO A 182 -6.89 5.97 5.61
CA PRO A 182 -6.96 6.75 4.37
C PRO A 182 -8.38 7.14 3.92
N GLY A 183 -9.42 6.45 4.39
CA GLY A 183 -10.81 6.78 4.06
C GLY A 183 -11.44 7.90 4.90
N THR A 184 -10.83 8.25 6.03
CA THR A 184 -11.34 9.27 6.96
C THR A 184 -10.32 10.35 7.30
N GLN A 185 -9.04 10.08 7.07
CA GLN A 185 -7.95 11.02 7.21
C GLN A 185 -7.39 11.36 5.83
N GLU A 186 -7.83 12.49 5.27
CA GLU A 186 -7.24 13.02 4.05
C GLU A 186 -5.79 13.47 4.30
N PRO A 187 -4.91 13.37 3.27
CA PRO A 187 -3.57 13.93 3.34
C PRO A 187 -3.62 15.43 3.65
N PRO A 188 -2.98 15.92 4.73
CA PRO A 188 -2.95 17.34 5.02
C PRO A 188 -2.27 18.07 3.86
N SER A 189 -2.81 19.25 3.52
CA SER A 189 -2.28 20.01 2.40
C SER A 189 -2.26 21.51 2.63
N THR A 190 -1.21 22.14 2.10
CA THR A 190 -1.03 23.59 2.09
C THR A 190 -0.90 24.10 0.67
N GLU A 191 -1.43 25.29 0.41
CA GLU A 191 -1.25 25.92 -0.89
C GLU A 191 0.20 26.39 -1.05
N VAL A 192 0.80 26.10 -2.20
CA VAL A 192 2.15 26.55 -2.51
C VAL A 192 2.06 27.83 -3.30
N LYS A 193 2.78 28.87 -2.85
CA LYS A 193 2.86 30.14 -3.57
C LYS A 193 3.54 29.91 -4.92
N THR A 194 2.85 30.29 -5.98
CA THR A 194 3.40 30.33 -7.34
C THR A 194 4.24 31.60 -7.52
N GLY A 195 5.34 31.48 -8.25
CA GLY A 195 6.26 32.58 -8.57
C GLY A 195 5.79 33.48 -9.71
#